data_AF-A0A820PLU8-F1
#
_entry.id   AF-A0A820PLU8-F1
#
_cell.length_a   1.000
_cell.length_b   1.000
_cell.length_c   1.000
_cell.angle_alpha   90.00
_cell.angle_beta   90.00
_cell.angle_gamma   90.00
#
_symmetry.space_group_name_H-M   'P 1'
#
loop_
_entity.id
_entity.type
_entity.pdbx_description
1 polymer ?
#
loop_
_entity_poly.entity_id
_entity_poly.type
_entity_poly.pdbx_seq_one_letter_code
_entity_poly.pdbx_strand_id
1 'polypeptide(L)' 'MVINYRFVQRIKIQMDALRHGFKEILPLEYIQIFDEKEVELLISGLGEINVNDWRTYTMYKGGYTPDNPVIQHFWKVIK' A
#
# COMPACT_ATOMS: atom_id res chain seq x y z
N MET A 1 -6.90 -21.51 5.87
CA MET A 1 -6.11 -21.92 7.05
C MET A 1 -4.69 -21.34 7.06
N VAL A 2 -3.92 -21.45 5.96
CA VAL A 2 -2.53 -20.94 5.89
C VAL A 2 -2.39 -19.42 6.06
N ILE A 3 -3.27 -18.62 5.43
CA ILE A 3 -3.23 -17.14 5.52
C ILE A 3 -3.38 -16.67 6.97
N ASN A 4 -4.40 -17.17 7.67
CA ASN A 4 -4.66 -16.82 9.07
C ASN A 4 -3.49 -17.18 9.99
N TYR A 5 -2.88 -18.35 9.79
CA TYR A 5 -1.69 -18.73 10.55
C TYR A 5 -0.52 -17.76 10.29
N ARG A 6 -0.26 -17.42 9.02
CA ARG A 6 0.88 -16.57 8.65
C ARG A 6 0.74 -15.12 9.10
N PHE A 7 -0.45 -14.53 8.98
CA PHE A 7 -0.64 -13.09 9.18
C PHE A 7 -1.36 -12.72 10.48
N VAL A 8 -2.02 -13.65 11.17
CA VAL A 8 -2.81 -13.34 12.38
C VAL A 8 -2.28 -14.08 13.60
N GLN A 9 -2.24 -15.41 13.56
CA GLN A 9 -1.98 -16.21 14.77
C GLN A 9 -0.59 -15.97 15.35
N ARG A 10 0.45 -15.87 14.50
CA ARG A 10 1.84 -15.67 14.94
C ARG A 10 2.13 -14.31 15.57
N ILE A 11 1.29 -13.31 15.30
CA ILE A 11 1.50 -11.92 15.73
C ILE A 11 0.37 -11.40 16.63
N LYS A 12 -0.52 -12.28 17.08
CA LYS A 12 -1.74 -11.90 17.79
C LYS A 12 -1.47 -11.08 19.05
N ILE A 13 -0.51 -11.49 19.87
CA ILE A 13 -0.18 -10.83 21.15
C ILE A 13 0.33 -9.40 20.90
N GLN A 14 1.20 -9.24 19.91
CA GLN A 14 1.78 -7.96 19.52
C GLN A 14 0.73 -7.02 18.95
N MET A 15 -0.17 -7.54 18.10
CA MET A 15 -1.25 -6.76 17.52
C MET A 15 -2.30 -6.35 18.56
N ASP A 16 -2.62 -7.22 19.51
CA ASP A 16 -3.55 -6.91 20.60
C ASP A 16 -2.96 -5.80 21.51
N ALA A 17 -1.65 -5.82 21.80
CA ALA A 17 -0.97 -4.77 22.55
C ALA A 17 -0.94 -3.42 21.79
N LEU A 18 -0.62 -3.44 20.49
CA LEU A 18 -0.66 -2.25 19.64
C LEU A 18 -2.07 -1.64 19.61
N ARG A 19 -3.09 -2.48 19.43
CA ARG A 19 -4.50 -2.06 19.41
C ARG A 19 -4.93 -1.49 20.75
N HIS A 20 -4.40 -1.99 21.86
CA HIS A 20 -4.68 -1.45 23.19
C HIS A 20 -4.13 -0.04 23.33
N GLY A 21 -2.83 0.18 23.06
CA GLY A 21 -2.23 1.52 23.14
C GLY A 21 -2.86 2.51 22.15
N PHE A 22 -3.22 2.06 20.94
CA PHE A 22 -3.90 2.92 19.98
C PHE A 22 -5.27 3.42 20.50
N LYS A 23 -6.04 2.55 21.16
CA LYS A 23 -7.34 2.90 21.78
C LYS A 23 -7.23 3.93 22.89
N GLU A 24 -6.12 3.97 23.62
CA GLU A 24 -5.91 4.94 24.70
C GLU A 24 -5.77 6.37 24.16
N ILE A 25 -5.29 6.52 22.93
CA ILE A 25 -5.08 7.81 22.28
C ILE A 25 -6.30 8.18 21.43
N LEU A 26 -6.84 7.23 20.67
CA LEU A 26 -7.92 7.45 19.72
C LEU A 26 -8.98 6.34 19.81
N PRO A 27 -10.25 6.68 20.08
CA PRO A 27 -11.35 5.72 20.00
C PRO A 27 -11.43 5.05 18.62
N LEU A 28 -11.54 3.72 18.59
CA LEU A 28 -11.57 2.97 17.31
C LEU A 28 -12.74 3.34 16.41
N GLU A 29 -13.83 3.85 16.95
CA GLU A 29 -15.02 4.25 16.17
C GLU A 29 -14.66 5.31 15.13
N TYR A 30 -13.71 6.20 15.43
CA TYR A 30 -13.25 7.22 14.48
C TYR A 30 -12.33 6.67 13.39
N ILE A 31 -11.64 5.55 13.65
CA ILE A 31 -10.79 4.91 12.63
C ILE A 31 -11.60 3.97 11.74
N GLN A 32 -12.71 3.42 12.25
CA GLN A 32 -13.52 2.41 11.56
C GLN A 32 -14.32 2.95 10.37
N ILE A 33 -14.42 4.28 10.21
CA ILE A 33 -15.05 4.89 9.02
C ILE A 33 -14.15 4.85 7.78
N PHE A 34 -12.84 4.61 7.98
CA PHE A 34 -11.84 4.55 6.91
C PHE A 34 -11.58 3.11 6.48
N ASP A 35 -11.30 2.91 5.19
CA ASP A 35 -10.80 1.63 4.69
C ASP A 35 -9.30 1.43 4.99
N GLU A 36 -8.74 0.27 4.67
CA GLU A 36 -7.34 -0.04 4.97
C GLU A 36 -6.34 0.89 4.28
N LYS A 37 -6.66 1.41 3.09
CA LYS A 37 -5.78 2.30 2.33
C LYS A 37 -5.85 3.72 2.85
N GLU A 38 -7.02 4.17 3.25
CA GLU A 38 -7.21 5.47 3.89
C GLU A 38 -6.50 5.52 5.25
N VAL A 39 -6.57 4.45 6.05
CA VAL A 39 -5.81 4.36 7.32
C VAL A 39 -4.29 4.39 7.06
N GLU A 40 -3.81 3.65 6.07
CA GLU A 40 -2.40 3.70 5.65
C GLU A 40 -2.00 5.13 5.26
N LEU A 41 -2.80 5.80 4.44
CA LEU A 41 -2.56 7.17 4.01
C LEU A 41 -2.54 8.16 5.19
N LEU A 42 -3.47 8.03 6.14
CA LEU A 42 -3.53 8.90 7.32
C LEU A 42 -2.30 8.78 8.22
N ILE A 43 -1.77 7.56 8.36
CA ILE A 43 -0.63 7.28 9.26
C ILE A 43 0.71 7.54 8.56
N SER A 44 0.85 7.11 7.32
CA SER A 44 2.11 7.12 6.58
C SER A 44 2.27 8.34 5.66
N GLY A 45 1.19 9.10 5.42
CA GLY A 45 1.19 10.24 4.52
C GLY A 45 1.28 9.83 3.04
N LEU A 46 1.36 10.83 2.16
CA LEU A 46 1.61 10.62 0.74
C LEU A 46 3.09 10.36 0.51
N GLY A 47 3.43 9.15 0.08
CA GLY A 47 4.74 8.88 -0.50
C GLY A 47 4.85 9.52 -1.88
N GLU A 48 5.87 10.32 -2.12
CA GLU A 48 6.18 10.80 -3.47
C GLU A 48 6.92 9.71 -4.25
N ILE A 49 6.33 9.25 -5.34
CA ILE A 49 6.97 8.31 -6.26
C ILE A 49 7.64 9.12 -7.37
N ASN A 50 8.96 8.97 -7.52
CA ASN A 50 9.66 9.51 -8.68
C ASN A 50 9.32 8.70 -9.94
N VAL A 51 8.31 9.17 -10.68
CA VAL A 51 7.82 8.50 -11.91
C VAL A 51 8.92 8.39 -12.98
N ASN A 52 9.87 9.32 -13.03
CA ASN A 52 10.97 9.25 -14.00
C ASN A 52 11.93 8.11 -13.66
N ASP A 53 12.26 7.96 -12.37
CA ASP A 53 13.08 6.84 -11.87
C ASP A 53 12.38 5.51 -12.11
N TRP A 54 11.10 5.42 -11.75
CA TRP A 54 10.29 4.23 -11.96
C TRP A 54 10.25 3.82 -13.43
N ARG A 55 10.03 4.77 -14.34
CA ARG A 55 10.02 4.51 -15.79
C ARG A 55 11.39 4.05 -16.30
N THR A 56 12.48 4.65 -15.81
CA THR A 56 13.86 4.35 -16.23
C THR A 56 14.24 2.91 -15.89
N TYR A 57 13.82 2.43 -14.72
CA TYR A 57 14.17 1.10 -14.22
C TYR A 57 13.07 0.04 -14.44
N THR A 58 12.09 0.30 -15.30
CA THR A 58 11.04 -0.67 -15.65
C THR A 58 11.44 -1.52 -16.87
N MET A 59 11.39 -2.84 -16.72
CA MET A 59 11.58 -3.80 -17.82
C MET A 59 10.24 -4.25 -18.40
N TYR A 60 10.12 -4.23 -19.73
CA TYR A 60 8.93 -4.67 -20.45
C TYR A 60 9.09 -6.11 -20.95
N LYS A 61 8.02 -6.92 -20.88
CA LYS A 61 7.99 -8.33 -21.30
C LYS A 61 6.80 -8.58 -22.24
N GLY A 62 6.77 -9.73 -22.91
CA GLY A 62 5.63 -10.13 -23.75
C GLY A 62 5.50 -9.33 -25.06
N GLY A 63 6.62 -8.84 -25.60
CA GLY A 63 6.63 -8.06 -26.85
C GLY A 63 6.44 -6.55 -26.67
N TYR A 64 6.22 -6.07 -25.44
CA TYR A 64 6.19 -4.64 -25.17
C TYR A 64 7.60 -4.05 -25.15
N THR A 65 7.71 -2.84 -25.68
CA THR A 65 8.91 -2.00 -25.66
C THR A 65 8.54 -0.60 -25.16
N PRO A 66 9.51 0.22 -24.74
CA PRO A 66 9.24 1.59 -24.30
C PRO A 66 8.48 2.43 -25.35
N ASP A 67 8.68 2.15 -26.63
CA ASP A 67 8.06 2.87 -27.75
C ASP A 67 6.64 2.39 -28.08
N ASN A 68 6.19 1.29 -27.47
CA ASN A 68 4.85 0.77 -27.71
C ASN A 68 3.80 1.81 -27.27
N PRO A 69 2.78 2.13 -28.11
CA PRO A 69 1.74 3.09 -27.76
C PRO A 69 1.07 2.82 -26.41
N VAL A 70 0.86 1.55 -26.04
CA VAL A 70 0.26 1.17 -24.75
C VAL A 70 1.14 1.59 -23.58
N ILE A 71 2.45 1.42 -23.70
CA ILE A 71 3.42 1.81 -22.66
C ILE A 71 3.52 3.33 -22.56
N GLN A 72 3.51 4.04 -23.68
CA GLN A 72 3.49 5.51 -23.68
C GLN A 72 2.21 6.07 -23.04
N HIS A 73 1.05 5.49 -23.33
CA HIS A 73 -0.21 5.87 -22.70
C HIS A 73 -0.23 5.57 -21.20
N PHE A 74 0.26 4.40 -20.77
CA PHE A 74 0.37 4.04 -19.36
C PHE A 74 1.15 5.09 -18.57
N TRP A 75 2.35 5.45 -19.03
CA TRP A 75 3.16 6.47 -18.36
C TRP A 75 2.57 7.87 -18.46
N LYS A 76 1.75 8.16 -19.48
CA LYS A 76 1.02 9.44 -19.57
C LYS A 76 -0.10 9.55 -18.52
N VAL A 77 -0.72 8.44 -18.13
CA VAL A 77 -1.78 8.42 -17.11
C VAL A 77 -1.22 8.44 -15.68
N ILE A 78 -0.07 7.81 -15.47
CA ILE A 78 0.60 7.79 -14.15
C ILE A 78 1.26 9.13 -13.80
N LYS A 79 1.64 9.91 -14.82
CA LYS A 79 2.23 11.24 -14.65
C LYS A 79 1.14 12.28 -14.37
#